data_AF-X1SPX5-F1
#
_entry.id   AF-X1SPX5-F1
#
_cell.length_a   1.000
_cell.length_b   1.000
_cell.length_c   1.000
_cell.angle_alpha   90.00
_cell.angle_beta   90.00
_cell.angle_gamma   90.00
#
_symmetry.space_group_name_H-M   'P 1'
#
loop_
_entity.id
_entity.type
_entity.pdbx_description
1 polymer ?
#
loop_
_entity_poly.entity_id
_entity_poly.type
_entity_poly.pdbx_seq_one_letter_code
_entity_poly.pdbx_strand_id
1 'polypeptide(L)'
;MSPTVTQSLYVEGVQVGAAWQFTGRCFVEDPPASGNWRKATAGEVEVILDFLGEWWQVTKELERKNTDASGNVSFAGSWVSGSYTMEAKHIQSGDRYKVRIECHDDGTYDVTVEIE
;
A
#
# COMPACT_ATOMS: atom_id res chain seq x y z
N MET A 1 0.65 -18.16 -15.14
CA MET A 1 1.04 -18.47 -13.75
C MET A 1 0.66 -17.28 -12.92
N SER A 2 -0.22 -17.44 -11.95
CA SER A 2 -0.47 -16.38 -10.96
C SER A 2 0.79 -16.25 -10.10
N PRO A 3 1.34 -15.04 -9.87
CA PRO A 3 2.54 -14.89 -9.08
C PRO A 3 2.33 -15.46 -7.68
N THR A 4 3.32 -16.18 -7.16
CA THR A 4 3.37 -16.58 -5.76
C THR A 4 3.30 -15.31 -4.92
N VAL A 5 2.23 -15.17 -4.13
CA VAL A 5 2.07 -14.05 -3.21
C VAL A 5 3.09 -14.24 -2.10
N THR A 6 4.23 -13.58 -2.21
CA THR A 6 5.29 -13.57 -1.18
C THR A 6 5.27 -12.29 -0.34
N GLN A 7 4.26 -11.44 -0.52
CA GLN A 7 4.17 -10.12 0.09
C GLN A 7 2.75 -9.88 0.60
N SER A 8 2.63 -9.33 1.81
CA SER A 8 1.36 -9.00 2.47
C SER A 8 0.64 -7.82 1.79
N LEU A 9 1.37 -6.97 1.07
CA LEU A 9 0.85 -5.82 0.34
C LEU A 9 1.55 -5.69 -1.01
N TYR A 10 0.76 -5.70 -2.07
CA TYR A 10 1.20 -5.39 -3.43
C TYR A 10 0.67 -4.00 -3.82
N VAL A 11 1.51 -3.15 -4.41
CA VAL A 11 1.17 -1.77 -4.76
C VAL A 11 1.36 -1.52 -6.25
N GLU A 12 0.32 -0.96 -6.89
CA GLU A 12 0.35 -0.43 -8.24
C GLU A 12 0.16 1.09 -8.20
N GLY A 13 1.10 1.84 -8.75
CA GLY A 13 1.03 3.28 -8.95
C GLY A 13 0.74 3.61 -10.41
N VAL A 14 -0.10 4.62 -10.67
CA VAL A 14 -0.33 5.14 -12.01
C VAL A 14 -0.42 6.65 -11.98
N GLN A 15 0.24 7.31 -12.93
CA GLN A 15 0.14 8.76 -13.10
C GLN A 15 -1.10 9.10 -13.96
N VAL A 16 -1.99 9.94 -13.44
CA VAL A 16 -3.20 10.42 -14.12
C VAL A 16 -3.14 11.95 -14.19
N GLY A 17 -2.73 12.47 -15.35
CA GLY A 17 -2.41 13.89 -15.49
C GLY A 17 -1.20 14.26 -14.63
N ALA A 18 -1.36 15.19 -13.69
CA ALA A 18 -0.32 15.58 -12.74
C ALA A 18 -0.41 14.87 -11.38
N ALA A 19 -1.43 14.02 -11.17
CA ALA A 19 -1.66 13.34 -9.90
C ALA A 19 -1.23 11.87 -9.99
N TRP A 20 -0.74 11.34 -8.87
CA TRP A 20 -0.48 9.92 -8.72
C TRP A 20 -1.69 9.23 -8.09
N GLN A 21 -2.09 8.08 -8.63
CA GLN A 21 -3.10 7.20 -8.04
C GLN A 21 -2.44 5.90 -7.62
N PHE A 22 -2.81 5.38 -6.46
CA PHE A 22 -2.25 4.13 -5.94
C PHE A 22 -3.34 3.12 -5.66
N THR A 23 -3.11 1.87 -6.06
CA THR A 23 -3.95 0.74 -5.72
C THR A 23 -3.12 -0.25 -4.91
N GLY A 24 -3.61 -0.57 -3.70
CA GLY A 24 -3.04 -1.62 -2.86
C GLY A 24 -3.87 -2.89 -2.99
N ARG A 25 -3.21 -4.04 -3.08
CA ARG A 25 -3.81 -5.36 -2.99
C ARG A 25 -3.22 -6.09 -1.80
N CYS A 26 -4.07 -6.37 -0.81
CA CYS A 26 -3.62 -6.91 0.47
C CYS A 26 -3.86 -8.42 0.53
N PHE A 27 -2.94 -9.11 1.19
CA PHE A 27 -2.98 -10.54 1.44
C PHE A 27 -2.73 -10.79 2.92
N VAL A 28 -3.38 -11.81 3.45
CA VAL A 28 -3.28 -12.23 4.85
C VAL A 28 -3.04 -13.73 4.89
N GLU A 29 -2.36 -14.15 5.94
CA GLU A 29 -2.12 -15.55 6.22
C GLU A 29 -3.33 -16.16 6.94
N ASP A 30 -3.84 -17.29 6.45
CA ASP A 30 -5.04 -17.93 6.99
C ASP A 30 -4.89 -19.46 7.09
N PRO A 31 -4.83 -20.04 8.31
CA PRO A 31 -4.79 -19.34 9.60
C PRO A 31 -3.45 -18.61 9.82
N PRO A 32 -3.35 -17.68 10.78
CA PRO A 32 -2.08 -16.99 11.08
C PRO A 32 -0.93 -17.96 11.35
N ALA A 33 0.27 -17.65 10.85
CA ALA A 33 1.49 -18.47 10.91
C ALA A 33 1.41 -19.84 10.21
N SER A 34 0.49 -20.05 9.27
CA SER A 34 0.31 -21.33 8.58
C SER A 34 1.12 -21.52 7.29
N GLY A 35 1.72 -20.46 6.77
CA GLY A 35 2.30 -20.34 5.43
C GLY A 35 1.27 -20.18 4.30
N ASN A 36 -0.03 -20.23 4.61
CA ASN A 36 -1.10 -20.16 3.60
C ASN A 36 -1.59 -18.73 3.42
N TRP A 37 -1.23 -18.12 2.30
CA TRP A 37 -1.63 -16.77 1.97
C TRP A 37 -2.90 -16.75 1.13
N ARG A 38 -3.85 -15.90 1.54
CA ARG A 38 -5.03 -15.58 0.74
C ARG A 38 -5.20 -14.08 0.60
N LYS A 39 -6.05 -13.68 -0.34
CA LYS A 39 -6.43 -12.28 -0.46
C LYS A 39 -7.19 -11.85 0.81
N ALA A 40 -6.93 -10.62 1.27
CA ALA A 40 -7.72 -10.01 2.31
C ALA A 40 -9.18 -9.89 1.87
N THR A 41 -10.09 -9.88 2.84
CA THR A 41 -11.53 -9.68 2.62
C THR A 41 -11.96 -8.32 3.15
N ALA A 42 -13.23 -7.96 2.93
CA ALA A 42 -13.74 -6.64 3.29
C ALA A 42 -13.50 -6.32 4.77
N GLY A 43 -12.83 -5.20 5.04
CA GLY A 43 -12.60 -4.73 6.40
C GLY A 43 -11.42 -5.37 7.12
N GLU A 44 -10.77 -6.39 6.55
CA GLU A 44 -9.78 -7.21 7.27
C GLU A 44 -8.43 -6.51 7.45
N VAL A 45 -8.04 -5.71 6.46
CA VAL A 45 -6.81 -4.92 6.46
C VAL A 45 -7.13 -3.44 6.38
N GLU A 46 -6.55 -2.65 7.29
CA GLU A 46 -6.51 -1.19 7.25
C GLU A 46 -5.26 -0.76 6.49
N VAL A 47 -5.40 0.11 5.50
CA VAL A 47 -4.30 0.66 4.71
C VAL A 47 -4.27 2.17 4.86
N ILE A 48 -3.10 2.69 5.22
CA ILE A 48 -2.84 4.12 5.38
C ILE A 48 -1.88 4.55 4.27
N LEU A 49 -2.25 5.61 3.54
CA LEU A 49 -1.39 6.29 2.58
C LEU A 49 -0.92 7.62 3.18
N ASP A 50 0.39 7.75 3.35
CA ASP A 50 1.03 8.98 3.79
C ASP A 50 1.84 9.61 2.67
N PHE A 51 1.87 10.95 2.64
CA PHE A 51 2.83 11.72 1.87
C PHE A 51 4.00 12.08 2.77
N LEU A 52 5.22 11.70 2.36
CA LEU A 52 6.45 12.06 3.06
C LEU A 52 6.95 13.44 2.63
N GLY A 53 6.78 13.78 1.36
CA GLY A 53 7.34 15.01 0.79
C GLY A 53 8.86 15.03 0.87
N GLU A 54 9.41 16.23 1.06
CA GLU A 54 10.86 16.44 1.22
C GLU A 54 11.35 16.03 2.62
N TRP A 55 12.66 15.80 2.77
CA TRP A 55 13.27 15.35 4.03
C TRP A 55 13.05 16.27 5.24
N TRP A 56 12.70 17.54 5.01
CA TRP A 56 12.38 18.53 6.05
C TRP A 56 10.88 18.65 6.33
N GLN A 57 10.02 18.03 5.52
CA GLN A 57 8.58 18.07 5.68
C GLN A 57 8.13 17.01 6.69
N VAL A 58 7.04 17.32 7.40
CA VAL A 58 6.40 16.38 8.30
C VAL A 58 5.52 15.45 7.46
N THR A 59 5.64 14.15 7.72
CA THR A 59 4.76 13.13 7.14
C THR A 59 3.28 13.50 7.35
N LYS A 60 2.51 13.44 6.27
CA LYS A 60 1.09 13.76 6.27
C LYS A 60 0.27 12.56 5.83
N GLU A 61 -0.60 12.07 6.72
CA GLU A 61 -1.65 11.12 6.35
C GLU A 61 -2.58 11.75 5.32
N LEU A 62 -2.65 11.13 4.14
CA LEU A 62 -3.55 11.57 3.08
C LEU A 62 -4.90 10.91 3.24
N GLU A 63 -4.89 9.59 3.41
CA GLU A 63 -6.10 8.80 3.41
C GLU A 63 -5.88 7.45 4.10
N ARG A 64 -6.94 6.98 4.75
CA ARG A 64 -6.99 5.69 5.43
C ARG A 64 -8.23 4.94 4.98
N LYS A 65 -8.05 3.69 4.55
CA LYS A 65 -9.13 2.86 4.02
C LYS A 65 -9.00 1.43 4.50
N ASN A 66 -10.13 0.76 4.62
CA ASN A 66 -10.14 -0.69 4.75
C ASN A 66 -10.27 -1.32 3.38
N THR A 67 -9.75 -2.54 3.27
CA THR A 67 -9.90 -3.40 2.10
C THR A 67 -11.37 -3.62 1.72
N ASP A 68 -11.64 -3.64 0.41
CA ASP A 68 -12.95 -3.99 -0.15
C ASP A 68 -13.19 -5.52 -0.13
N ALA A 69 -14.36 -5.97 -0.63
CA ALA A 69 -14.70 -7.40 -0.71
C ALA A 69 -13.73 -8.21 -1.60
N SER A 70 -12.95 -7.53 -2.43
CA SER A 70 -11.90 -8.11 -3.24
C SER A 70 -10.53 -7.88 -2.63
N GLY A 71 -10.35 -7.43 -1.39
CA GLY A 71 -9.04 -7.23 -0.78
C GLY A 71 -8.20 -6.12 -1.40
N ASN A 72 -8.82 -5.17 -2.09
CA ASN A 72 -8.13 -4.03 -2.68
C ASN A 72 -8.44 -2.74 -1.90
N VAL A 73 -7.56 -1.76 -2.06
CA VAL A 73 -7.76 -0.36 -1.68
C VAL A 73 -7.31 0.53 -2.82
N SER A 74 -8.02 1.63 -3.06
CA SER A 74 -7.67 2.61 -4.10
C SER A 74 -7.59 4.00 -3.50
N PHE A 75 -6.50 4.69 -3.78
CA PHE A 75 -6.22 6.04 -3.32
C PHE A 75 -6.04 6.96 -4.53
N ALA A 76 -6.71 8.11 -4.50
CA ALA A 76 -6.56 9.11 -5.55
C ALA A 76 -5.19 9.83 -5.53
N GLY A 77 -4.36 9.52 -4.52
CA GLY A 77 -3.05 10.10 -4.21
C GLY A 77 -3.02 11.63 -4.21
N SER A 78 -1.80 12.19 -4.25
CA SER A 78 -1.58 13.65 -4.14
C SER A 78 -1.05 14.23 -5.46
N TRP A 79 -1.21 15.54 -5.60
CA TRP A 79 -0.94 16.37 -6.79
C TRP A 79 0.56 16.68 -7.00
N VAL A 80 1.45 16.04 -6.25
CA VAL A 80 2.86 16.43 -6.14
C VAL A 80 3.75 15.21 -6.35
N SER A 81 4.77 15.32 -7.20
CA SER A 81 5.85 14.33 -7.24
C SER A 81 6.58 14.30 -5.90
N GLY A 82 7.11 13.12 -5.53
CA GLY A 82 7.75 12.94 -4.22
C GLY A 82 7.59 11.54 -3.67
N SER A 83 7.96 11.38 -2.41
CA SER A 83 7.90 10.11 -1.70
C SER A 83 6.59 9.94 -0.93
N TYR A 84 6.06 8.72 -0.96
CA TYR A 84 4.87 8.28 -0.23
C TYR A 84 5.22 7.05 0.59
N THR A 85 4.39 6.75 1.60
CA THR A 85 4.37 5.42 2.20
C THR A 85 2.99 4.84 2.20
N MET A 86 2.90 3.54 1.96
CA MET A 86 1.67 2.78 2.10
C MET A 86 1.88 1.69 3.14
N GLU A 87 1.10 1.75 4.22
CA GLU A 87 1.17 0.80 5.30
C GLU A 87 -0.13 0.00 5.37
N ALA A 88 -0.03 -1.33 5.25
CA ALA A 88 -1.12 -2.26 5.46
C ALA A 88 -0.99 -2.90 6.84
N LYS A 89 -2.08 -2.89 7.61
CA LYS A 89 -2.18 -3.52 8.92
C LYS A 89 -3.34 -4.51 8.94
N HIS A 90 -3.04 -5.78 9.21
CA HIS A 90 -4.07 -6.78 9.46
C HIS A 90 -4.71 -6.51 10.82
N ILE A 91 -6.04 -6.31 10.85
CA ILE A 91 -6.73 -5.89 12.07
C ILE A 91 -6.72 -6.97 13.15
N GLN A 92 -6.83 -8.24 12.74
CA GLN A 92 -6.94 -9.34 13.67
C GLN A 92 -5.59 -9.76 14.28
N SER A 93 -4.55 -9.97 13.46
CA SER A 93 -3.22 -10.36 13.97
C SER A 93 -2.39 -9.18 14.43
N GLY A 94 -2.65 -7.98 13.90
CA GLY A 94 -1.84 -6.79 14.14
C GLY A 94 -0.59 -6.71 13.26
N ASP A 95 -0.37 -7.67 12.35
CA ASP A 95 0.77 -7.69 11.43
C ASP A 95 0.75 -6.44 10.53
N ARG A 96 1.92 -5.88 10.28
CA ARG A 96 2.08 -4.62 9.54
C ARG A 96 3.08 -4.82 8.41
N TYR A 97 2.72 -4.35 7.24
CA TYR A 97 3.60 -4.30 6.09
C TYR A 97 3.64 -2.88 5.57
N LYS A 98 4.84 -2.31 5.43
CA LYS A 98 5.00 -0.92 4.99
C LYS A 98 5.92 -0.86 3.79
N VAL A 99 5.48 -0.14 2.77
CA VAL A 99 6.31 0.19 1.61
C VAL A 99 6.47 1.69 1.46
N ARG A 100 7.64 2.09 0.99
CA ARG A 100 7.96 3.42 0.47
C ARG A 100 7.77 3.40 -1.05
N ILE A 101 7.12 4.44 -1.56
CA ILE A 101 6.86 4.62 -2.99
C ILE A 101 7.50 5.94 -3.41
N GLU A 102 8.51 5.88 -4.26
CA GLU A 102 9.21 7.05 -4.78
C GLU A 102 8.73 7.34 -6.19
N CYS A 103 7.99 8.44 -6.37
CA CYS A 103 7.39 8.79 -7.64
C CYS A 103 8.26 9.78 -8.40
N HIS A 104 8.62 9.44 -9.63
CA HIS A 104 9.49 10.24 -10.49
C HIS A 104 8.68 11.11 -11.46
N ASP A 105 9.28 12.21 -11.90
CA ASP A 105 8.63 13.15 -12.83
C ASP A 105 8.43 12.56 -14.24
N ASP A 106 9.10 11.45 -14.57
CA ASP A 106 8.95 10.72 -15.83
C ASP A 106 7.76 9.73 -15.85
N GLY A 107 6.99 9.68 -14.77
CA GLY A 107 5.82 8.81 -14.63
C GLY A 107 6.16 7.37 -14.22
N THR A 108 7.40 7.11 -13.83
CA THR A 108 7.81 5.87 -13.18
C THR A 108 7.81 6.00 -11.66
N TYR A 109 7.84 4.87 -10.95
CA TYR A 109 7.95 4.85 -9.51
C TYR A 109 8.74 3.64 -9.03
N ASP A 110 9.45 3.80 -7.93
CA ASP A 110 10.14 2.73 -7.23
C ASP A 110 9.40 2.35 -5.95
N VAL A 111 9.44 1.07 -5.58
CA VAL A 111 8.85 0.57 -4.33
C VAL A 111 9.91 -0.13 -3.50
N THR A 112 10.06 0.29 -2.25
CA THR A 112 10.97 -0.32 -1.28
C THR A 112 10.20 -0.74 -0.04
N VAL A 113 10.44 -1.95 0.46
CA VAL A 113 9.84 -2.42 1.71
C VAL A 113 10.56 -1.76 2.89
N GLU A 114 9.82 -1.08 3.75
CA GLU A 114 10.35 -0.47 4.97
C GLU A 114 10.16 -1.37 6.20
N ILE A 115 9.06 -2.15 6.24
CA ILE A 115 8.67 -3.00 7.36
C ILE A 115 7.97 -4.25 6.81
N GLU A 116 8.33 -5.42 7.34
CA GLU A 116 7.66 -6.72 7.12
C GLU A 116 6.98 -7.24 8.38
#